data_AF-A0A2G6PCS3-F1
#
_entry.id   AF-A0A2G6PCS3-F1
#
_cell.length_a   1.000
_cell.length_b   1.000
_cell.length_c   1.000
_cell.angle_alpha   90.00
_cell.angle_beta   90.00
_cell.angle_gamma   90.00
#
_symmetry.space_group_name_H-M   'P 1'
#
loop_
_entity.id
_entity.type
_entity.pdbx_description
1 polymer ?
#
loop_
_entity_poly.entity_id
_entity_poly.type
_entity_poly.pdbx_seq_one_letter_code
_entity_poly.pdbx_strand_id
1 'polypeptide(L)' 'MSDTILKEIIARAIKDEEFRNLLFTNLDKALVGYQVSDEDRKMLEGLDADNFDEFAGGLGDRTTKGFLPGTG' A
#
# COMPACT_ATOMS: atom_id res chain seq x y z
N MET A 1 6.80 14.32 -3.84
CA MET A 1 5.41 13.83 -3.86
C MET A 1 5.47 12.33 -4.18
N SER A 2 5.85 11.50 -3.22
CA SER A 2 6.28 10.11 -3.52
C SER A 2 5.54 9.08 -2.65
N ASP A 3 5.20 9.43 -1.40
CA ASP A 3 4.48 8.52 -0.50
C ASP A 3 3.05 8.14 -0.90
N THR A 4 2.43 8.80 -1.89
CA THR A 4 0.99 8.60 -2.16
C THR A 4 0.74 7.33 -2.97
N ILE A 5 1.56 7.07 -3.99
CA ILE A 5 1.46 5.88 -4.85
C ILE A 5 1.69 4.61 -4.03
N LEU A 6 2.72 4.58 -3.18
CA LEU A 6 3.05 3.44 -2.33
C LEU A 6 1.88 3.08 -1.40
N LYS A 7 1.28 4.08 -0.76
CA LYS A 7 0.11 3.90 0.11
C LYS A 7 -1.11 3.41 -0.65
N GLU A 8 -1.31 3.88 -1.87
CA GLU A 8 -2.42 3.48 -2.73
C GLU A 8 -2.27 2.01 -3.15
N ILE A 9 -1.06 1.58 -3.52
CA ILE A 9 -0.72 0.19 -3.85
C ILE A 9 -0.97 -0.73 -2.66
N ILE A 10 -0.53 -0.35 -1.45
CA ILE A 10 -0.74 -1.17 -0.25
C ILE A 10 -2.22 -1.18 0.14
N ALA A 11 -2.90 -0.03 0.10
CA ALA A 11 -4.35 0.04 0.36
C ALA A 11 -5.17 -0.79 -0.65
N ARG A 12 -4.71 -0.85 -1.91
CA ARG A 12 -5.26 -1.73 -2.95
C ARG A 12 -5.02 -3.19 -2.58
N ALA A 13 -3.79 -3.56 -2.22
CA ALA A 13 -3.44 -4.93 -1.81
C ALA A 13 -4.26 -5.41 -0.59
N ILE A 14 -4.58 -4.54 0.36
CA ILE A 14 -5.44 -4.93 1.51
C ILE A 14 -6.85 -5.31 1.05
N LYS A 15 -7.40 -4.56 0.08
CA LYS A 15 -8.78 -4.74 -0.40
C LYS A 15 -8.88 -5.80 -1.51
N ASP A 16 -7.77 -6.10 -2.16
CA ASP A 16 -7.67 -6.88 -3.38
C ASP A 16 -6.65 -7.99 -3.14
N GLU A 17 -7.13 -9.15 -2.68
CA GLU A 17 -6.29 -10.31 -2.33
C GLU A 17 -5.51 -10.85 -3.53
N GLU A 18 -6.05 -10.71 -4.75
CA GLU A 18 -5.33 -11.06 -5.98
C GLU A 18 -4.15 -10.11 -6.19
N PHE A 19 -4.37 -8.81 -6.02
CA PHE A 19 -3.29 -7.82 -6.10
C PHE A 19 -2.26 -8.01 -4.98
N ARG A 20 -2.67 -8.38 -3.77
CA ARG A 20 -1.77 -8.74 -2.66
C ARG A 20 -0.87 -9.91 -3.03
N ASN A 21 -1.44 -11.01 -3.52
CA ASN A 21 -0.66 -12.16 -3.98
C ASN A 21 0.29 -11.76 -5.12
N LEU A 22 -0.16 -10.91 -6.03
CA LEU A 22 0.65 -10.42 -7.14
C LEU A 22 1.77 -9.49 -6.67
N LEU A 23 1.56 -8.67 -5.64
CA LEU A 23 2.59 -7.84 -5.02
C LEU A 23 3.72 -8.69 -4.42
N PHE A 24 3.37 -9.76 -3.69
CA PHE A 24 4.36 -10.68 -3.09
C PHE A 24 5.01 -11.63 -4.10
N THR A 25 4.27 -12.08 -5.11
CA THR A 25 4.79 -13.06 -6.08
C THR A 25 5.53 -12.37 -7.24
N ASN A 26 5.04 -11.20 -7.67
CA ASN A 26 5.55 -10.45 -8.83
C ASN A 26 5.36 -8.94 -8.62
N LEU A 27 6.17 -8.37 -7.73
CA LEU A 27 6.17 -6.93 -7.47
C LEU A 27 6.26 -6.11 -8.77
N ASP A 28 7.18 -6.48 -9.67
CA ASP A 28 7.38 -5.74 -10.93
C ASP A 28 6.07 -5.63 -11.74
N LYS A 29 5.28 -6.70 -11.81
CA LYS A 29 3.95 -6.69 -12.46
C LYS A 29 2.92 -5.87 -11.69
N ALA A 30 2.95 -5.89 -10.35
CA ALA A 30 2.02 -5.10 -9.53
C ALA A 30 2.27 -3.60 -9.72
N LEU A 31 3.52 -3.22 -9.97
CA LEU A 31 3.95 -1.83 -10.20
C LEU A 31 3.87 -1.40 -11.67
N VAL A 32 3.53 -2.30 -12.60
CA VAL A 32 3.33 -1.94 -14.01
C VAL A 32 2.24 -0.87 -14.13
N GLY A 33 2.62 0.29 -14.64
CA GLY A 33 1.71 1.45 -14.83
C GLY A 33 1.68 2.41 -13.65
N TYR A 34 2.30 2.07 -12.52
CA TYR A 34 2.51 3.00 -11.41
C TYR A 34 3.87 3.71 -11.58
N GLN A 35 3.92 5.03 -11.35
CA GLN A 35 5.18 5.76 -11.24
C GLN A 35 5.73 5.57 -9.83
N VAL A 36 6.42 4.45 -9.65
CA VAL A 36 7.07 4.07 -8.40
C VAL A 36 8.54 4.41 -8.52
N SER A 37 9.08 5.17 -7.57
CA SER A 37 10.50 5.51 -7.56
C SER A 37 11.33 4.28 -7.17
N ASP A 38 12.61 4.22 -7.51
CA ASP A 38 13.49 3.12 -7.08
C ASP A 38 13.48 2.93 -5.56
N GLU A 39 13.40 4.02 -4.79
CA GLU A 39 13.29 4.00 -3.33
C GLU A 39 11.99 3.33 -2.85
N ASP A 40 10.87 3.70 -3.46
CA ASP A 40 9.54 3.13 -3.18
C ASP A 40 9.47 1.65 -3.57
N ARG A 41 10.04 1.30 -4.73
CA ARG A 41 10.16 -0.09 -5.18
C ARG A 41 10.95 -0.92 -4.17
N LYS A 42 12.07 -0.40 -3.67
CA LYS A 42 12.90 -1.07 -2.67
C LYS A 42 12.16 -1.26 -1.34
N MET A 43 11.32 -0.30 -0.95
CA MET A 43 10.44 -0.46 0.21
C MET A 43 9.39 -1.56 -0.01
N LEU A 44 8.78 -1.62 -1.19
CA LEU A 44 7.81 -2.66 -1.53
C LEU A 44 8.46 -4.05 -1.68
N GLU A 45 9.71 -4.10 -2.14
CA GLU A 45 10.50 -5.34 -2.23
C GLU A 45 10.94 -5.85 -0.85
N GLY A 46 11.18 -4.94 0.11
CA GLY A 46 11.40 -5.28 1.52
C GLY A 46 10.12 -5.47 2.34
N LEU A 47 8.95 -5.40 1.68
CA LEU A 47 7.64 -5.56 2.31
C LEU A 47 7.20 -7.01 2.19
N ASP A 48 7.42 -7.77 3.25
CA ASP A 48 6.98 -9.16 3.38
C ASP A 48 5.63 -9.28 4.09
N ALA A 49 5.01 -10.46 4.06
CA ALA A 49 3.73 -10.72 4.72
C ALA A 49 3.74 -10.35 6.22
N ASP A 50 4.88 -10.50 6.90
CA ASP A 50 5.06 -10.15 8.31
C ASP A 50 4.99 -8.63 8.55
N ASN A 51 5.58 -7.82 7.68
CA ASN A 51 5.62 -6.36 7.80
C ASN A 51 4.45 -5.68 7.07
N PHE A 52 3.82 -6.39 6.14
CA PHE A 52 2.70 -5.89 5.34
C PHE A 52 1.48 -5.59 6.19
N ASP A 53 1.16 -6.45 7.16
CA ASP A 53 0.01 -6.23 8.04
C ASP A 53 0.20 -4.99 8.92
N GLU A 54 1.42 -4.77 9.41
CA GLU A 54 1.77 -3.56 10.18
C GLU A 54 1.70 -2.30 9.31
N PHE A 55 2.23 -2.37 8.08
CA PHE A 55 2.15 -1.25 7.14
C PHE A 55 0.70 -0.98 6.72
N ALA A 56 -0.09 -2.01 6.47
CA ALA A 56 -1.50 -1.96 6.13
C ALA A 56 -2.36 -1.40 7.26
N GLY A 57 -2.13 -1.87 8.48
CA GLY A 57 -2.80 -1.40 9.70
C GLY A 57 -2.50 0.09 9.95
N GLY A 58 -1.25 0.51 9.77
CA GLY A 58 -0.85 1.92 9.84
C GLY A 58 -1.49 2.83 8.78
N LEU A 59 -1.96 2.28 7.65
CA LEU A 59 -2.69 3.04 6.62
C LEU A 59 -4.17 3.23 6.95
N GLY A 60 -4.78 2.28 7.67
CA GLY A 60 -6.15 2.37 8.15
C GLY A 60 -6.37 3.53 9.13
N ASP A 61 -5.44 3.72 10.08
CA ASP A 61 -5.49 4.83 11.04
C ASP A 61 -5.28 6.21 10.39
N ARG A 62 -4.55 6.27 9.28
CA ARG A 62 -4.25 7.54 8.58
C ARG A 62 -5.33 7.96 7.60
N THR A 63 -6.11 7.03 7.06
CA THR A 63 -7.22 7.32 6.14
C THR A 63 -8.54 7.60 6.86
N THR A 64 -8.69 7.14 8.12
CA THR A 64 -9.92 7.35 8.91
C THR A 64 -9.98 8.69 9.64
N LYS A 65 -8.90 9.47 9.73
CA LYS A 65 -8.92 10.77 10.44
C LYS A 65 -9.51 11.95 9.64
N GLY A 66 -10.09 11.70 8.45
CA GLY A 66 -10.63 12.75 7.58
C GLY A 66 -12.10 12.62 7.14
N PHE A 67 -12.84 11.56 7.51
CA PHE A 67 -14.18 11.31 6.95
C PHE A 67 -15.30 11.04 7.98
N LEU A 68 -15.25 11.65 9.17
CA LEU A 68 -16.46 11.77 10.00
C LEU A 68 -16.91 13.24 10.03
N PRO A 69 -17.85 13.64 9.16
CA PRO A 69 -18.59 14.87 9.34
C PRO A 69 -19.61 14.67 10.47
N GLY A 70 -19.33 15.25 11.64
CA GLY A 70 -20.36 15.59 12.63
C GLY A 70 -20.51 14.63 13.82
N THR A 71 -19.97 15.06 14.96
CA THR A 71 -20.65 15.14 16.27
C THR A 71 -19.97 16.32 16.97
N GLY A 72 -20.58 17.49 17.15
CA GLY A 72 -21.86 17.70 17.79
C GLY A 72 -21.59 17.94 19.27
#